data_AF-A0ABD3RFM0-F1
#
_entry.id   AF-A0ABD3RFM0-F1
#
_cell.length_a   1.000
_cell.length_b   1.000
_cell.length_c   1.000
_cell.angle_alpha   90.00
_cell.angle_beta   90.00
_cell.angle_gamma   90.00
#
_symmetry.space_group_name_H-M   'P 1'
#
loop_
_entity.id
_entity.type
_entity.pdbx_description
1 polymer ?
#
loop_
_entity_poly.entity_id
_entity_poly.type
_entity_poly.pdbx_seq_one_letter_code
_entity_poly.pdbx_strand_id
1 'polypeptide(L)'
;MSARRRRRRRRTLYHRDELPGGGGRGSETVVTTTTTTTTKDDDVEGGGEGMPIVVPIVSVPRSEVSLRWDVVVLLNLAGIAIEDLVCVDDDVASRLLSSPPPMTETSSAIRTSNTTTTAAISAIPLLLTLVDHNRIRSSYDHLSSFVIEILDHHVDELYRADDVTVDSGMRNVAYENGNALVASTCTLVVERMLRDMSRMSSSSSSSSSPPAYHSIDPGLCLLLLGVILLDTVNMNPNAGKGTARDERAMRALMQYADWKSFGDDVGGIRRATSSLVDYASTFERVFPNGRGSPPDASALYDALSSAKFDPRYWSTLSVSDCLRIDYKRFEVSSNSSNSSNSSSSLVSAIGISSVLVGMDTMLAREDFIRDLSTYVTSSLSSSDLYGMMTLTFREGDGGSPVRGLLLAGADASIVNSFADFLVNSADAAFLDMCEVEFGDEEGGRVPLGTSAGSGGDVEDVNAGIAIRVFRQGNGKGSRKQVAPVLLRHAARDSRL
;
A
#
# COMPACT_ATOMS: atom_id res chain seq x y z
N MET A 1 10.14 54.26 -11.89
CA MET A 1 10.58 54.22 -10.48
C MET A 1 9.69 53.27 -9.71
N SER A 2 10.24 52.11 -9.34
CA SER A 2 9.54 50.91 -8.86
C SER A 2 9.29 50.95 -7.35
N ALA A 3 8.03 50.90 -6.94
CA ALA A 3 7.64 50.77 -5.53
C ALA A 3 7.69 49.29 -5.10
N ARG A 4 8.78 48.91 -4.42
CA ARG A 4 8.96 47.61 -3.77
C ARG A 4 7.99 47.44 -2.60
N ARG A 5 6.96 46.60 -2.75
CA ARG A 5 6.20 46.04 -1.61
C ARG A 5 6.98 44.90 -0.96
N ARG A 6 7.61 45.17 0.19
CA ARG A 6 8.18 44.16 1.08
C ARG A 6 7.05 43.33 1.72
N ARG A 7 6.85 42.09 1.26
CA ARG A 7 6.08 41.08 2.02
C ARG A 7 6.94 40.60 3.19
N ARG A 8 6.53 40.97 4.41
CA ARG A 8 7.04 40.38 5.66
C ARG A 8 6.60 38.92 5.73
N ARG A 9 7.55 37.98 5.68
CA ARG A 9 7.34 36.59 6.07
C ARG A 9 7.09 36.55 7.58
N ARG A 10 5.84 36.35 8.00
CA ARG A 10 5.53 35.90 9.36
C ARG A 10 5.84 34.40 9.42
N ARG A 11 6.82 34.03 10.24
CA ARG A 11 6.97 32.65 10.74
C ARG A 11 5.86 32.46 11.77
N THR A 12 4.81 31.73 11.39
CA THR A 12 3.80 31.24 12.33
C THR A 12 4.35 29.94 12.92
N LEU A 13 4.68 29.94 14.22
CA LEU A 13 4.81 28.70 14.98
C LEU A 13 3.41 28.11 15.09
N TYR A 14 3.20 26.91 14.58
CA TYR A 14 1.95 26.16 14.76
C TYR A 14 2.03 25.36 16.05
N HIS A 15 1.14 25.67 16.99
CA HIS A 15 0.70 24.68 17.99
C HIS A 15 -0.18 23.67 17.25
N ARG A 16 0.20 22.39 17.30
CA ARG A 16 -0.60 21.26 16.81
C ARG A 16 -1.61 20.94 17.92
N ASP A 17 -2.87 21.35 17.72
CA ASP A 17 -3.97 20.82 18.51
C ASP A 17 -4.25 19.37 18.09
N GLU A 18 -4.53 18.53 19.07
CA GLU A 18 -4.80 17.10 18.95
C GLU A 18 -5.99 16.86 18.00
N LEU A 19 -5.77 16.02 16.99
CA LEU A 19 -6.79 15.62 16.02
C LEU A 19 -7.70 14.53 16.64
N PRO A 20 -9.04 14.62 16.50
CA PRO A 20 -9.93 13.55 16.93
C PRO A 20 -9.75 12.30 16.03
N GLY A 21 -9.98 11.13 16.66
CA GLY A 21 -9.64 9.77 16.22
C GLY A 21 -9.85 9.44 14.74
N GLY A 22 -8.91 8.64 14.22
CA GLY A 22 -8.74 8.31 12.81
C GLY A 22 -9.89 7.52 12.20
N GLY A 23 -10.36 7.98 11.04
CA GLY A 23 -11.16 7.18 10.12
C GLY A 23 -10.32 6.04 9.54
N GLY A 24 -10.90 4.84 9.56
CA GLY A 24 -10.25 3.60 9.13
C GLY A 24 -9.72 3.70 7.70
N ARG A 25 -8.43 3.43 7.54
CA ARG A 25 -7.76 3.44 6.25
C ARG A 25 -7.87 2.05 5.64
N GLY A 26 -8.46 1.92 4.44
CA GLY A 26 -8.35 0.68 3.66
C GLY A 26 -6.89 0.39 3.34
N SER A 27 -6.23 -0.46 4.12
CA SER A 27 -4.85 -0.88 3.95
C SER A 27 -4.76 -2.13 3.07
N GLU A 28 -3.62 -2.36 2.44
CA GLU A 28 -3.33 -3.62 1.76
C GLU A 28 -2.88 -4.66 2.77
N THR A 29 -3.63 -5.76 2.88
CA THR A 29 -3.53 -6.71 4.00
C THR A 29 -2.57 -7.87 3.74
N VAL A 30 -1.26 -7.75 3.98
CA VAL A 30 -0.46 -8.99 4.03
C VAL A 30 -0.95 -9.83 5.20
N VAL A 31 -1.62 -10.94 4.87
CA VAL A 31 -2.08 -11.94 5.83
C VAL A 31 -1.06 -13.05 5.83
N THR A 32 -0.55 -13.39 7.00
CA THR A 32 0.26 -14.58 7.18
C THR A 32 -0.53 -15.60 7.97
N THR A 33 -0.81 -16.76 7.36
CA THR A 33 -1.53 -17.87 8.00
C THR A 33 -0.58 -18.95 8.49
N THR A 34 -0.75 -19.38 9.74
CA THR A 34 0.06 -20.40 10.42
C THR A 34 -0.72 -21.72 10.50
N THR A 35 -0.20 -22.82 9.92
CA THR A 35 -0.86 -24.15 9.90
C THR A 35 0.10 -25.27 10.31
N THR A 36 -0.13 -25.98 11.40
CA THR A 36 0.72 -27.11 11.84
C THR A 36 0.36 -28.40 11.10
N THR A 37 1.29 -29.00 10.35
CA THR A 37 1.11 -30.34 9.77
C THR A 37 2.03 -31.33 10.46
N THR A 38 1.46 -32.40 11.03
CA THR A 38 2.20 -33.56 11.51
C THR A 38 2.04 -34.67 10.47
N THR A 39 3.05 -34.87 9.64
CA THR A 39 3.12 -36.06 8.77
C THR A 39 3.56 -37.24 9.62
N LYS A 40 2.63 -38.16 9.89
CA LYS A 40 2.96 -39.49 10.39
C LYS A 40 3.54 -40.30 9.22
N ASP A 41 4.86 -40.23 9.06
CA ASP A 41 5.57 -41.35 8.45
C ASP A 41 5.98 -42.27 9.61
N ASP A 42 5.44 -43.49 9.56
CA ASP A 42 5.62 -44.50 10.60
C ASP A 42 7.11 -44.91 10.71
N ASP A 43 7.56 -45.12 11.96
CA ASP A 43 8.83 -45.73 12.40
C ASP A 43 10.01 -44.84 12.85
N VAL A 44 9.83 -43.53 13.10
CA VAL A 44 10.82 -42.75 13.89
C VAL A 44 10.17 -42.12 15.12
N GLU A 45 10.41 -42.70 16.30
CA GLU A 45 10.00 -42.20 17.63
C GLU A 45 10.72 -40.89 18.05
N GLY A 46 10.78 -39.91 17.15
CA GLY A 46 11.24 -38.56 17.43
C GLY A 46 10.07 -37.59 17.31
N GLY A 47 9.36 -37.34 18.40
CA GLY A 47 8.22 -36.41 18.47
C GLY A 47 8.65 -34.94 18.28
N GLY A 48 9.07 -34.56 17.08
CA GLY A 48 9.26 -33.17 16.70
C GLY A 48 7.90 -32.49 16.57
N GLU A 49 7.64 -31.48 17.39
CA GLU A 49 6.52 -30.56 17.14
C GLU A 49 6.72 -29.97 15.74
N GLY A 50 5.78 -30.24 14.83
CA GLY A 50 5.84 -29.70 13.48
C GLY A 50 5.92 -28.18 13.53
N MET A 51 6.90 -27.60 12.85
CA MET A 51 6.94 -26.15 12.66
C MET A 51 5.65 -25.71 11.96
N PRO A 52 5.00 -24.64 12.41
CA PRO A 52 3.84 -24.17 11.72
C PRO A 52 4.20 -23.65 10.32
N ILE A 53 3.36 -23.96 9.33
CA ILE A 53 3.47 -23.46 7.97
C ILE A 53 2.92 -22.05 7.91
N VAL A 54 3.75 -21.12 7.45
CA VAL A 54 3.47 -19.69 7.34
C VAL A 54 3.21 -19.36 5.87
N VAL A 55 2.00 -18.94 5.52
CA VAL A 55 1.61 -18.62 4.13
C VAL A 55 1.46 -17.10 3.97
N PRO A 56 2.38 -16.41 3.25
CA PRO A 56 2.27 -14.99 2.98
C PRO A 56 1.24 -14.72 1.88
N ILE A 57 0.25 -13.86 2.14
CA ILE A 57 -0.79 -13.49 1.18
C ILE A 57 -0.57 -12.06 0.69
N VAL A 58 -0.47 -11.89 -0.63
CA VAL A 58 -0.48 -10.60 -1.32
C VAL A 58 -1.93 -10.12 -1.44
N SER A 59 -2.25 -8.99 -0.82
CA SER A 59 -3.64 -8.52 -0.68
C SER A 59 -4.15 -7.66 -1.81
N VAL A 60 -3.79 -8.05 -3.01
CA VAL A 60 -4.37 -7.56 -4.24
C VAL A 60 -4.68 -8.76 -5.13
N PRO A 61 -5.63 -8.64 -6.06
CA PRO A 61 -5.82 -9.64 -7.10
C PRO A 61 -4.51 -9.93 -7.84
N ARG A 62 -4.29 -11.17 -8.25
CA ARG A 62 -3.10 -11.58 -9.02
C ARG A 62 -2.87 -10.70 -10.24
N SER A 63 -3.96 -10.34 -10.93
CA SER A 63 -3.91 -9.46 -12.09
C SER A 63 -3.28 -8.09 -11.81
N GLU A 64 -3.30 -7.62 -10.56
CA GLU A 64 -2.79 -6.30 -10.16
C GLU A 64 -1.31 -6.33 -9.77
N VAL A 65 -0.75 -7.50 -9.41
CA VAL A 65 0.68 -7.60 -9.06
C VAL A 65 1.56 -7.19 -10.24
N SER A 66 1.20 -7.66 -11.44
CA SER A 66 1.92 -7.33 -12.68
C SER A 66 1.88 -5.84 -13.01
N LEU A 67 0.88 -5.11 -12.50
CA LEU A 67 0.74 -3.68 -12.73
C LEU A 67 1.76 -2.85 -11.94
N ARG A 68 2.34 -3.41 -10.88
CA ARG A 68 3.34 -2.76 -10.02
C ARG A 68 4.74 -3.07 -10.51
N TRP A 69 5.18 -2.33 -11.52
CA TRP A 69 6.39 -2.67 -12.26
C TRP A 69 7.67 -2.68 -11.41
N ASP A 70 7.77 -1.81 -10.41
CA ASP A 70 8.84 -1.83 -9.41
C ASP A 70 8.87 -3.14 -8.62
N VAL A 71 7.71 -3.67 -8.23
CA VAL A 71 7.57 -4.98 -7.56
C VAL A 71 7.99 -6.11 -8.49
N VAL A 72 7.55 -6.09 -9.76
CA VAL A 72 7.95 -7.11 -10.75
C VAL A 72 9.45 -7.13 -10.96
N VAL A 73 10.07 -5.96 -11.11
CA VAL A 73 11.53 -5.85 -11.26
C VAL A 73 12.24 -6.41 -10.02
N LEU A 74 11.78 -6.07 -8.81
CA LEU A 74 12.37 -6.55 -7.56
C LEU A 74 12.27 -8.08 -7.41
N LEU A 75 11.09 -8.66 -7.68
CA LEU A 75 10.87 -10.11 -7.65
C LEU A 75 11.77 -10.84 -8.66
N ASN A 76 11.86 -10.33 -9.88
CA ASN A 76 12.75 -10.88 -10.91
C ASN A 76 14.22 -10.81 -10.50
N LEU A 77 14.65 -9.69 -9.90
CA LEU A 77 16.01 -9.56 -9.36
C LEU A 77 16.26 -10.56 -8.24
N ALA A 78 15.26 -10.84 -7.40
CA ALA A 78 15.31 -11.82 -6.31
C ALA A 78 15.14 -13.28 -6.76
N GLY A 79 14.84 -13.53 -8.03
CA GLY A 79 14.61 -14.88 -8.56
C GLY A 79 13.26 -15.50 -8.19
N ILE A 80 12.26 -14.68 -7.83
CA ILE A 80 10.91 -15.15 -7.46
C ILE A 80 9.96 -14.87 -8.61
N ALA A 81 9.26 -15.91 -9.08
CA ALA A 81 8.24 -15.75 -10.10
C ALA A 81 6.95 -15.17 -9.48
N ILE A 82 6.22 -14.34 -10.23
CA ILE A 82 4.94 -13.78 -9.75
C ILE A 82 3.93 -14.91 -9.51
N GLU A 83 4.01 -15.98 -10.30
CA GLU A 83 3.18 -17.17 -10.22
C GLU A 83 3.35 -17.91 -8.88
N ASP A 84 4.50 -17.76 -8.21
CA ASP A 84 4.79 -18.40 -6.92
C ASP A 84 4.20 -17.63 -5.73
N LEU A 85 3.75 -16.39 -5.93
CA LEU A 85 3.07 -15.61 -4.89
C LEU A 85 1.68 -16.18 -4.62
N VAL A 86 1.15 -16.01 -3.41
CA VAL A 86 -0.25 -16.28 -3.11
C VAL A 86 -1.00 -14.96 -3.04
N CYS A 87 -1.91 -14.72 -3.99
CA CYS A 87 -2.73 -13.51 -4.08
C CYS A 87 -4.10 -13.74 -3.45
N VAL A 88 -4.80 -12.67 -3.12
CA VAL A 88 -6.06 -12.73 -2.35
C VAL A 88 -7.20 -13.45 -3.07
N ASP A 89 -7.17 -13.45 -4.39
CA ASP A 89 -8.12 -14.07 -5.30
C ASP A 89 -7.74 -15.51 -5.70
N ASP A 90 -6.58 -16.02 -5.25
CA ASP A 90 -6.22 -17.41 -5.47
C ASP A 90 -7.09 -18.34 -4.61
N ASP A 91 -7.36 -19.55 -5.11
CA ASP A 91 -8.18 -20.57 -4.42
C ASP A 91 -7.64 -20.93 -3.02
N VAL A 92 -6.32 -20.92 -2.84
CA VAL A 92 -5.70 -21.20 -1.55
C VAL A 92 -5.96 -20.08 -0.55
N ALA A 93 -5.77 -18.81 -0.94
CA ALA A 93 -6.06 -17.67 -0.07
C ALA A 93 -7.55 -17.56 0.22
N SER A 94 -8.39 -17.69 -0.80
CA SER A 94 -9.84 -17.63 -0.66
C SER A 94 -10.37 -18.65 0.33
N ARG A 95 -9.86 -19.89 0.31
CA ARG A 95 -10.24 -20.93 1.30
C ARG A 95 -9.78 -20.59 2.71
N LEU A 96 -8.55 -20.11 2.87
CA LEU A 96 -8.00 -19.72 4.18
C LEU A 96 -8.75 -18.52 4.77
N LEU A 97 -9.20 -17.58 3.94
CA LEU A 97 -9.83 -16.32 4.39
C LEU A 97 -11.36 -16.41 4.50
N SER A 98 -12.02 -17.34 3.82
CA SER A 98 -13.50 -17.42 3.80
C SER A 98 -14.11 -18.29 4.91
N SER A 99 -13.34 -19.21 5.50
CA SER A 99 -13.88 -20.20 6.44
C SER A 99 -13.03 -20.26 7.69
N PRO A 100 -13.32 -19.45 8.72
CA PRO A 100 -12.76 -19.72 10.03
C PRO A 100 -13.23 -21.11 10.47
N PRO A 101 -12.35 -22.01 10.95
CA PRO A 101 -12.80 -23.25 11.56
C PRO A 101 -13.78 -22.88 12.69
N PRO A 102 -14.87 -23.64 12.88
CA PRO A 102 -15.78 -23.37 13.98
C PRO A 102 -14.96 -23.31 15.26
N MET A 103 -14.99 -22.18 15.96
CA MET A 103 -14.43 -22.10 17.31
C MET A 103 -15.30 -22.97 18.20
N THR A 104 -15.05 -24.28 18.19
CA THR A 104 -15.69 -25.19 19.13
C THR A 104 -15.13 -24.84 20.50
N GLU A 105 -15.90 -24.08 21.27
CA GLU A 105 -15.75 -23.89 22.70
C GLU A 105 -15.84 -25.26 23.39
N THR A 106 -14.79 -26.09 23.37
CA THR A 106 -14.56 -27.19 24.34
C THR A 106 -13.34 -28.03 23.97
N SER A 107 -12.17 -27.68 24.52
CA SER A 107 -10.97 -28.54 24.52
C SER A 107 -11.03 -29.72 25.51
N SER A 108 -12.22 -30.25 25.85
CA SER A 108 -12.36 -31.28 26.90
C SER A 108 -12.89 -32.64 26.45
N ALA A 109 -13.21 -32.87 25.17
CA ALA A 109 -13.91 -34.10 24.75
C ALA A 109 -13.36 -34.84 23.51
N ILE A 110 -12.06 -34.70 23.16
CA ILE A 110 -11.46 -35.51 22.09
C ILE A 110 -10.54 -36.59 22.69
N ARG A 111 -11.17 -37.64 23.21
CA ARG A 111 -10.56 -38.96 23.38
C ARG A 111 -11.63 -39.97 22.97
N THR A 112 -11.30 -40.89 22.06
CA THR A 112 -11.99 -42.17 21.72
C THR A 112 -12.74 -42.35 20.38
N SER A 113 -12.32 -41.76 19.25
CA SER A 113 -12.77 -42.28 17.94
C SER A 113 -11.68 -42.34 16.87
N ASN A 114 -11.28 -43.56 16.53
CA ASN A 114 -10.34 -43.91 15.46
C ASN A 114 -11.03 -43.89 14.09
N THR A 115 -11.41 -42.71 13.61
CA THR A 115 -11.86 -42.54 12.21
C THR A 115 -10.94 -41.58 11.47
N THR A 116 -9.84 -42.13 10.96
CA THR A 116 -9.00 -41.61 9.89
C THR A 116 -9.90 -41.49 8.66
N THR A 117 -10.18 -40.33 8.08
CA THR A 117 -9.34 -39.61 7.09
C THR A 117 -10.18 -38.36 6.69
N THR A 118 -9.56 -37.22 6.37
CA THR A 118 -10.18 -35.94 5.95
C THR A 118 -10.85 -35.02 7.01
N ALA A 119 -11.42 -35.52 8.11
CA ALA A 119 -12.04 -34.62 9.12
C ALA A 119 -11.05 -33.87 10.04
N ALA A 120 -9.79 -34.32 10.11
CA ALA A 120 -8.80 -33.81 11.06
C ALA A 120 -8.14 -32.47 10.67
N ILE A 121 -8.25 -32.02 9.41
CA ILE A 121 -7.74 -30.70 8.99
C ILE A 121 -8.62 -29.56 9.55
N SER A 122 -9.87 -29.87 9.95
CA SER A 122 -10.84 -28.89 10.46
C SER A 122 -10.51 -28.29 11.84
N ALA A 123 -9.39 -28.67 12.46
CA ALA A 123 -9.05 -28.27 13.83
C ALA A 123 -7.79 -27.41 13.96
N ILE A 124 -7.10 -27.06 12.86
CA ILE A 124 -5.92 -26.20 12.95
C ILE A 124 -6.39 -24.74 13.04
N PRO A 125 -6.08 -24.02 14.13
CA PRO A 125 -6.52 -22.64 14.29
C PRO A 125 -5.85 -21.74 13.25
N LEU A 126 -6.67 -20.95 12.55
CA LEU A 126 -6.18 -19.87 11.70
C LEU A 126 -5.60 -18.78 12.61
N LEU A 127 -4.36 -18.35 12.36
CA LEU A 127 -3.73 -17.23 13.04
C LEU A 127 -3.29 -16.22 12.00
N LEU A 128 -3.55 -14.93 12.23
CA LEU A 128 -3.24 -13.85 11.30
C LEU A 128 -2.21 -12.89 11.89
N THR A 129 -1.17 -12.63 11.11
CA THR A 129 -0.27 -11.49 11.31
C THR A 129 -0.58 -10.43 10.27
N LEU A 130 -0.73 -9.17 10.71
CA LEU A 130 -0.88 -8.01 9.83
C LEU A 130 0.47 -7.32 9.66
N VAL A 131 0.86 -7.06 8.42
CA VAL A 131 2.10 -6.33 8.08
C VAL A 131 1.79 -5.13 7.18
N ASP A 132 2.39 -3.98 7.49
CA ASP A 132 2.25 -2.69 6.80
C ASP A 132 0.90 -1.99 7.00
N HIS A 133 0.13 -2.51 7.97
CA HIS A 133 -1.11 -1.94 8.43
C HIS A 133 -1.50 -2.53 9.78
N ASN A 134 -2.29 -1.77 10.55
CA ASN A 134 -2.66 -2.16 11.89
C ASN A 134 -4.16 -2.45 12.08
N ARG A 135 -4.95 -2.48 11.00
CA ARG A 135 -6.37 -2.85 10.98
C ARG A 135 -6.70 -3.75 9.79
N ILE A 136 -7.41 -4.84 10.02
CA ILE A 136 -7.85 -5.74 8.94
C ILE A 136 -8.85 -5.02 8.00
N ARG A 137 -8.85 -5.37 6.72
CA ARG A 137 -9.86 -4.86 5.78
C ARG A 137 -11.27 -5.25 6.23
N SER A 138 -12.23 -4.37 6.00
CA SER A 138 -13.64 -4.61 6.34
C SER A 138 -14.23 -5.86 5.68
N SER A 139 -13.79 -6.21 4.46
CA SER A 139 -14.17 -7.46 3.79
C SER A 139 -13.73 -8.74 4.52
N TYR A 140 -12.81 -8.62 5.47
CA TYR A 140 -12.30 -9.69 6.31
C TYR A 140 -12.55 -9.43 7.81
N ASP A 141 -13.50 -8.55 8.16
CA ASP A 141 -13.79 -8.22 9.57
C ASP A 141 -14.24 -9.46 10.37
N HIS A 142 -14.84 -10.46 9.72
CA HIS A 142 -15.15 -11.76 10.32
C HIS A 142 -13.91 -12.53 10.80
N LEU A 143 -12.71 -12.14 10.37
CA LEU A 143 -11.44 -12.71 10.82
C LEU A 143 -10.76 -11.91 11.94
N SER A 144 -11.39 -10.84 12.43
CA SER A 144 -10.83 -9.91 13.41
C SER A 144 -10.25 -10.59 14.66
N SER A 145 -10.93 -11.62 15.18
CA SER A 145 -10.51 -12.39 16.35
C SER A 145 -9.27 -13.27 16.12
N PHE A 146 -8.92 -13.57 14.86
CA PHE A 146 -7.75 -14.38 14.53
C PHE A 146 -6.47 -13.55 14.34
N VAL A 147 -6.57 -12.22 14.40
CA VAL A 147 -5.40 -11.33 14.40
C VAL A 147 -4.67 -11.47 15.72
N ILE A 148 -3.48 -12.06 15.66
CA ILE A 148 -2.61 -12.27 16.83
C ILE A 148 -1.40 -11.36 16.85
N GLU A 149 -1.03 -10.78 15.70
CA GLU A 149 0.20 -10.00 15.57
C GLU A 149 0.06 -8.86 14.56
N ILE A 150 0.70 -7.72 14.85
CA ILE A 150 0.66 -6.50 14.03
C ILE A 150 2.06 -5.87 13.96
N LEU A 151 2.60 -5.72 12.75
CA LEU A 151 3.82 -4.98 12.44
C LEU A 151 3.48 -3.86 11.45
N ASP A 152 3.63 -2.60 11.84
CA ASP A 152 3.24 -1.47 11.00
C ASP A 152 4.05 -0.21 11.33
N HIS A 153 4.10 0.74 10.42
CA HIS A 153 4.70 2.06 10.60
C HIS A 153 3.73 3.22 10.38
N HIS A 154 2.46 2.92 10.08
CA HIS A 154 1.40 3.93 9.94
C HIS A 154 0.91 4.42 11.31
N VAL A 155 0.03 5.43 11.27
CA VAL A 155 -0.71 5.90 12.47
C VAL A 155 -1.40 4.71 13.12
N ASP A 156 -1.18 4.50 14.41
CA ASP A 156 -1.84 3.44 15.16
C ASP A 156 -3.35 3.74 15.29
N GLU A 157 -4.21 2.86 14.76
CA GLU A 157 -5.66 2.95 14.85
C GLU A 157 -6.22 2.28 16.12
N LEU A 158 -5.34 1.80 17.01
CA LEU A 158 -5.65 1.07 18.25
C LEU A 158 -6.54 -0.17 18.03
N TYR A 159 -6.53 -0.70 16.81
CA TYR A 159 -7.29 -1.90 16.46
C TYR A 159 -6.70 -3.13 17.17
N ARG A 160 -7.58 -3.87 17.86
CA ARG A 160 -7.27 -5.03 18.71
C ARG A 160 -6.26 -4.70 19.82
N ALA A 161 -6.18 -3.45 20.28
CA ALA A 161 -5.22 -3.05 21.32
C ALA A 161 -5.42 -3.77 22.67
N ASP A 162 -6.63 -4.28 22.94
CA ASP A 162 -6.92 -5.05 24.16
C ASP A 162 -6.31 -6.46 24.13
N ASP A 163 -6.21 -7.08 22.96
CA ASP A 163 -5.80 -8.49 22.79
C ASP A 163 -4.39 -8.65 22.18
N VAL A 164 -4.00 -7.73 21.28
CA VAL A 164 -2.69 -7.69 20.62
C VAL A 164 -1.92 -6.50 21.17
N THR A 165 -1.21 -6.73 22.27
CA THR A 165 -0.60 -5.67 23.08
C THR A 165 0.89 -5.51 22.79
N VAL A 166 1.43 -4.32 23.11
CA VAL A 166 2.89 -4.07 23.06
C VAL A 166 3.65 -4.94 24.06
N ASP A 167 3.09 -5.16 25.26
CA ASP A 167 3.71 -5.95 26.32
C ASP A 167 3.89 -7.42 25.94
N SER A 168 2.95 -7.98 25.14
CA SER A 168 3.10 -9.32 24.58
C SER A 168 4.22 -9.44 23.53
N GLY A 169 4.71 -8.32 23.01
CA GLY A 169 5.64 -8.27 21.89
C GLY A 169 5.00 -8.51 20.52
N MET A 170 3.67 -8.76 20.47
CA MET A 170 2.92 -9.05 19.25
C MET A 170 2.33 -7.79 18.59
N ARG A 171 2.43 -6.62 19.23
CA ARG A 171 2.13 -5.33 18.59
C ARG A 171 3.40 -4.51 18.45
N ASN A 172 3.79 -4.21 17.22
CA ASN A 172 4.86 -3.28 16.90
C ASN A 172 4.39 -2.29 15.84
N VAL A 173 3.71 -1.23 16.29
CA VAL A 173 3.34 -0.09 15.45
C VAL A 173 4.34 1.04 15.69
N ALA A 174 5.30 1.20 14.77
CA ALA A 174 6.40 2.14 14.87
C ALA A 174 5.97 3.56 14.48
N TYR A 175 5.08 4.15 15.26
CA TYR A 175 4.55 5.49 15.05
C TYR A 175 4.31 6.20 16.39
N GLU A 176 4.83 7.42 16.53
CA GLU A 176 4.73 8.18 17.77
C GLU A 176 4.71 9.70 17.48
N ASN A 177 3.96 10.46 18.29
CA ASN A 177 3.95 11.93 18.22
C ASN A 177 3.64 12.49 16.82
N GLY A 178 2.82 11.78 16.06
CA GLY A 178 2.44 12.16 14.70
C GLY A 178 3.52 11.93 13.64
N ASN A 179 4.51 11.07 13.91
CA ASN A 179 5.58 10.70 12.97
C ASN A 179 5.83 9.19 13.00
N ALA A 180 6.19 8.62 11.85
CA ALA A 180 6.68 7.25 11.79
C ALA A 180 8.09 7.18 12.38
N LEU A 181 8.37 6.13 13.16
CA LEU A 181 9.68 5.86 13.77
C LEU A 181 10.61 5.06 12.84
N VAL A 182 10.06 4.55 11.73
CA VAL A 182 10.77 3.91 10.62
C VAL A 182 10.09 4.34 9.32
N ALA A 183 10.87 4.41 8.23
CA ALA A 183 10.31 4.76 6.92
C ALA A 183 9.58 3.59 6.27
N SER A 184 9.96 2.35 6.57
CA SER A 184 9.42 1.13 5.97
C SER A 184 9.06 0.08 7.01
N THR A 185 7.94 -0.62 6.83
CA THR A 185 7.59 -1.77 7.68
C THR A 185 8.61 -2.91 7.53
N CYS A 186 9.29 -3.03 6.38
CA CYS A 186 10.35 -4.02 6.19
C CYS A 186 11.51 -3.83 7.19
N THR A 187 11.75 -2.61 7.68
CA THR A 187 12.71 -2.36 8.76
C THR A 187 12.34 -3.12 10.04
N LEU A 188 11.06 -3.18 10.40
CA LEU A 188 10.58 -3.90 11.59
C LEU A 188 10.70 -5.41 11.42
N VAL A 189 10.47 -5.91 10.20
CA VAL A 189 10.67 -7.33 9.85
C VAL A 189 12.13 -7.71 10.03
N VAL A 190 13.07 -6.91 9.52
CA VAL A 190 14.51 -7.13 9.70
C VAL A 190 14.91 -7.11 11.18
N GLU A 191 14.45 -6.12 11.94
CA GLU A 191 14.73 -6.04 13.37
C GLU A 191 14.19 -7.24 14.15
N ARG A 192 13.04 -7.81 13.75
CA ARG A 192 12.53 -9.05 14.33
C ARG A 192 13.40 -10.25 13.97
N MET A 193 13.72 -10.44 12.69
CA MET A 193 14.60 -11.53 12.23
C MET A 193 15.94 -11.53 12.99
N LEU A 194 16.56 -10.35 13.17
CA LEU A 194 17.82 -10.21 13.90
C LEU A 194 17.69 -10.58 15.39
N ARG A 195 16.58 -10.21 16.04
CA ARG A 195 16.30 -10.60 17.43
C ARG A 195 16.16 -12.12 17.56
N ASP A 196 15.45 -12.75 16.63
CA ASP A 196 15.20 -14.19 16.69
C ASP A 196 16.48 -15.00 16.42
N MET A 197 17.30 -14.58 15.45
CA MET A 197 18.63 -15.17 15.23
C MET A 197 19.55 -15.05 16.47
N SER A 198 19.49 -13.93 17.18
CA SER A 198 20.27 -13.70 18.41
C SER A 198 19.83 -14.63 19.55
N ARG A 199 18.52 -14.91 19.66
CA ARG A 199 17.96 -15.84 20.65
C ARG A 199 18.37 -17.29 20.38
N MET A 200 18.32 -17.73 19.12
CA MET A 200 18.73 -19.09 18.71
C MET A 200 20.23 -19.34 18.92
N SER A 201 21.06 -18.31 18.71
CA SER A 201 22.50 -18.40 18.97
C SER A 201 22.83 -18.57 20.45
N SER A 202 21.99 -18.03 21.34
CA SER A 202 22.21 -18.04 22.79
C SER A 202 21.83 -19.37 23.46
N SER A 203 20.93 -20.16 22.87
CA SER A 203 20.48 -21.45 23.40
C SER A 203 21.38 -22.64 23.04
N SER A 204 22.34 -22.45 22.13
CA SER A 204 23.16 -23.51 21.55
C SER A 204 24.50 -23.77 22.27
N SER A 205 24.64 -23.30 23.51
CA SER A 205 25.90 -23.24 24.29
C SER A 205 26.50 -24.59 24.73
N SER A 206 26.00 -25.73 24.25
CA SER A 206 26.51 -27.06 24.60
C SER A 206 27.31 -27.76 23.49
N SER A 207 27.43 -27.18 22.30
CA SER A 207 28.25 -27.74 21.21
C SER A 207 29.51 -26.90 20.98
N SER A 208 30.67 -27.54 21.00
CA SER A 208 32.01 -26.92 20.84
C SER A 208 32.34 -26.48 19.41
N SER A 209 31.37 -26.50 18.50
CA SER A 209 31.53 -26.00 17.14
C SER A 209 31.01 -24.55 17.08
N PRO A 210 31.73 -23.62 16.42
CA PRO A 210 31.20 -22.28 16.20
C PRO A 210 29.84 -22.40 15.50
N PRO A 211 28.79 -21.69 15.96
CA PRO A 211 27.50 -21.73 15.30
C PRO A 211 27.74 -21.31 13.85
N ALA A 212 27.40 -22.18 12.90
CA ALA A 212 27.25 -21.76 11.52
C ALA A 212 26.19 -20.66 11.57
N TYR A 213 26.61 -19.40 11.45
CA TYR A 213 25.68 -18.28 11.44
C TYR A 213 24.62 -18.61 10.40
N HIS A 214 23.35 -18.62 10.83
CA HIS A 214 22.24 -18.72 9.90
C HIS A 214 22.29 -17.46 9.04
N SER A 215 22.92 -17.57 7.87
CA SER A 215 22.87 -16.54 6.87
C SER A 215 21.42 -16.37 6.43
N ILE A 216 21.02 -15.13 6.22
CA ILE A 216 19.70 -14.85 5.68
C ILE A 216 19.74 -15.20 4.18
N ASP A 217 18.65 -15.78 3.69
CA ASP A 217 18.45 -15.99 2.26
C ASP A 217 18.69 -14.66 1.48
N PRO A 218 19.58 -14.66 0.46
CA PRO A 218 19.91 -13.44 -0.27
C PRO A 218 18.74 -12.85 -1.05
N GLY A 219 17.82 -13.69 -1.56
CA GLY A 219 16.61 -13.23 -2.24
C GLY A 219 15.72 -12.44 -1.29
N LEU A 220 15.43 -12.99 -0.10
CA LEU A 220 14.71 -12.31 0.96
C LEU A 220 15.40 -11.00 1.38
N CYS A 221 16.73 -11.01 1.53
CA CYS A 221 17.49 -9.80 1.84
C CYS A 221 17.33 -8.72 0.77
N LEU A 222 17.36 -9.10 -0.50
CA LEU A 222 17.18 -8.19 -1.63
C LEU A 222 15.77 -7.59 -1.64
N LEU A 223 14.74 -8.40 -1.39
CA LEU A 223 13.36 -7.92 -1.29
C LEU A 223 13.21 -6.86 -0.18
N LEU A 224 13.67 -7.19 1.04
CA LEU A 224 13.57 -6.29 2.20
C LEU A 224 14.36 -4.99 1.96
N LEU A 225 15.57 -5.11 1.40
CA LEU A 225 16.43 -3.97 1.09
C LEU A 225 15.77 -3.05 0.03
N GLY A 226 15.24 -3.63 -1.05
CA GLY A 226 14.61 -2.87 -2.13
C GLY A 226 13.43 -2.02 -1.66
N VAL A 227 12.57 -2.58 -0.80
CA VAL A 227 11.43 -1.85 -0.23
C VAL A 227 11.89 -0.74 0.72
N ILE A 228 12.85 -1.02 1.62
CA ILE A 228 13.41 0.00 2.52
C ILE A 228 14.01 1.16 1.71
N LEU A 229 14.75 0.86 0.63
CA LEU A 229 15.32 1.88 -0.26
C LEU A 229 14.24 2.75 -0.92
N LEU A 230 13.15 2.17 -1.43
CA LEU A 230 12.06 2.95 -2.03
C LEU A 230 11.37 3.86 -1.02
N ASP A 231 11.04 3.33 0.17
CA ASP A 231 10.32 4.07 1.19
C ASP A 231 11.15 5.20 1.81
N THR A 232 12.45 4.95 2.00
CA THR A 232 13.41 5.94 2.50
C THR A 232 13.88 6.93 1.44
N VAL A 233 13.57 6.68 0.16
CA VAL A 233 14.12 7.42 -0.99
C VAL A 233 15.66 7.34 -1.01
N ASN A 234 16.19 6.12 -0.88
CA ASN A 234 17.61 5.82 -0.74
C ASN A 234 18.28 6.64 0.37
N MET A 235 17.63 6.74 1.53
CA MET A 235 18.10 7.54 2.66
C MET A 235 18.41 9.01 2.33
N ASN A 236 17.79 9.58 1.29
CA ASN A 236 18.08 10.95 0.85
C ASN A 236 17.73 11.98 1.95
N PRO A 237 18.70 12.77 2.43
CA PRO A 237 18.48 13.73 3.53
C PRO A 237 17.46 14.82 3.16
N ASN A 238 17.32 15.16 1.89
CA ASN A 238 16.34 16.15 1.42
C ASN A 238 14.90 15.61 1.45
N ALA A 239 14.73 14.29 1.29
CA ALA A 239 13.43 13.64 1.43
C ALA A 239 12.99 13.55 2.89
N GLY A 240 13.96 13.40 3.81
CA GLY A 240 13.74 13.41 5.26
C GLY A 240 12.87 12.26 5.78
N LYS A 241 12.79 11.16 5.02
CA LYS A 241 11.99 9.98 5.40
C LYS A 241 12.79 8.95 6.18
N GLY A 242 14.01 8.67 5.75
CA GLY A 242 14.85 7.63 6.34
C GLY A 242 15.22 7.91 7.80
N THR A 243 15.27 6.86 8.60
CA THR A 243 15.64 6.92 10.02
C THR A 243 16.92 6.12 10.28
N ALA A 244 17.55 6.35 11.44
CA ALA A 244 18.71 5.54 11.85
C ALA A 244 18.39 4.04 12.01
N ARG A 245 17.11 3.67 12.20
CA ARG A 245 16.67 2.27 12.24
C ARG A 245 16.70 1.64 10.86
N ASP A 246 16.19 2.35 9.85
CA ASP A 246 16.23 1.91 8.45
C ASP A 246 17.67 1.69 7.98
N GLU A 247 18.56 2.64 8.28
CA GLU A 247 19.99 2.54 7.94
C GLU A 247 20.66 1.31 8.58
N ARG A 248 20.33 1.01 9.85
CA ARG A 248 20.84 -0.18 10.53
C ARG A 248 20.31 -1.47 9.90
N ALA A 249 19.02 -1.52 9.56
CA ALA A 249 18.42 -2.66 8.88
C ALA A 249 19.08 -2.91 7.52
N MET A 250 19.26 -1.87 6.69
CA MET A 250 19.97 -1.97 5.41
C MET A 250 21.38 -2.54 5.57
N ARG A 251 22.15 -2.01 6.54
CA ARG A 251 23.50 -2.51 6.83
C ARG A 251 23.50 -3.98 7.25
N ALA A 252 22.55 -4.38 8.09
CA ALA A 252 22.42 -5.76 8.54
C ALA A 252 22.09 -6.71 7.38
N LEU A 253 21.17 -6.33 6.49
CA LEU A 253 20.83 -7.12 5.30
C LEU A 253 22.05 -7.34 4.40
N MET A 254 22.86 -6.30 4.18
CA MET A 254 24.10 -6.42 3.39
C MET A 254 25.13 -7.34 4.06
N GLN A 255 25.20 -7.32 5.39
CA GLN A 255 26.22 -8.04 6.17
C GLN A 255 25.88 -9.52 6.39
N TYR A 256 24.62 -9.85 6.64
CA TYR A 256 24.21 -11.19 7.10
C TYR A 256 23.66 -12.10 5.99
N ALA A 257 23.47 -11.60 4.77
CA ALA A 257 23.08 -12.46 3.66
C ALA A 257 24.27 -13.29 3.15
N ASP A 258 24.01 -14.54 2.78
CA ASP A 258 25.00 -15.37 2.09
C ASP A 258 24.95 -15.12 0.57
N TRP A 259 25.42 -13.95 0.13
CA TRP A 259 25.35 -13.57 -1.27
C TRP A 259 26.01 -14.58 -2.22
N LYS A 260 26.93 -15.44 -1.74
CA LYS A 260 27.58 -16.46 -2.56
C LYS A 260 26.59 -17.49 -3.08
N SER A 261 25.69 -18.00 -2.23
CA SER A 261 24.67 -18.97 -2.65
C SER A 261 23.68 -18.40 -3.68
N PHE A 262 23.52 -17.08 -3.73
CA PHE A 262 22.72 -16.41 -4.75
C PHE A 262 23.27 -16.56 -6.18
N GLY A 263 24.58 -16.79 -6.32
CA GLY A 263 25.27 -16.91 -7.61
C GLY A 263 25.24 -18.30 -8.22
N ASP A 264 24.97 -19.34 -7.43
CA ASP A 264 25.12 -20.74 -7.86
C ASP A 264 23.84 -21.31 -8.50
N ASP A 265 22.66 -20.71 -8.26
CA ASP A 265 21.36 -21.27 -8.64
C ASP A 265 20.79 -20.73 -9.97
N VAL A 266 21.66 -20.45 -10.94
CA VAL A 266 21.33 -19.76 -12.22
C VAL A 266 20.50 -20.62 -13.19
N GLY A 267 20.03 -21.80 -12.78
CA GLY A 267 19.14 -22.63 -13.58
C GLY A 267 17.72 -22.06 -13.72
N GLY A 268 17.30 -21.19 -12.79
CA GLY A 268 15.89 -20.83 -12.60
C GLY A 268 15.42 -19.51 -13.21
N ILE A 269 16.32 -18.59 -13.60
CA ILE A 269 15.88 -17.34 -14.25
C ILE A 269 15.48 -17.68 -15.68
N ARG A 270 14.22 -18.08 -15.81
CA ARG A 270 13.45 -17.98 -17.04
C ARG A 270 13.68 -16.55 -17.52
N ARG A 271 14.34 -16.41 -18.68
CA ARG A 271 14.48 -15.14 -19.39
C ARG A 271 13.08 -14.66 -19.77
N ALA A 272 12.34 -14.11 -18.82
CA ALA A 272 11.19 -13.28 -19.10
C ALA A 272 11.75 -11.99 -19.69
N THR A 273 12.03 -12.01 -20.99
CA THR A 273 12.47 -10.84 -21.75
C THR A 273 11.25 -9.93 -21.93
N SER A 274 10.86 -9.21 -20.89
CA SER A 274 10.05 -8.01 -21.12
C SER A 274 10.92 -7.00 -21.86
N SER A 275 10.46 -6.51 -23.01
CA SER A 275 11.20 -5.56 -23.84
C SER A 275 11.37 -4.18 -23.18
N LEU A 276 10.62 -3.90 -22.11
CA LEU A 276 10.59 -2.59 -21.45
C LEU A 276 11.82 -2.31 -20.59
N VAL A 277 12.42 -3.36 -20.02
CA VAL A 277 13.62 -3.26 -19.18
C VAL A 277 14.68 -4.18 -19.73
N ASP A 278 15.84 -3.60 -20.05
CA ASP A 278 17.05 -4.37 -20.26
C ASP A 278 17.49 -4.93 -18.89
N TYR A 279 16.95 -6.11 -18.57
CA TYR A 279 17.26 -6.80 -17.33
C TYR A 279 18.73 -7.16 -17.23
N ALA A 280 19.43 -7.39 -18.35
CA ALA A 280 20.85 -7.71 -18.32
C ALA A 280 21.65 -6.51 -17.81
N SER A 281 21.47 -5.33 -18.40
CA SER A 281 22.18 -4.13 -17.94
C SER A 281 21.72 -3.66 -16.55
N THR A 282 20.44 -3.84 -16.21
CA THR A 282 19.96 -3.56 -14.85
C THR A 282 20.61 -4.48 -13.83
N PHE A 283 20.70 -5.77 -14.15
CA PHE A 283 21.34 -6.76 -13.31
C PHE A 283 22.82 -6.46 -13.08
N GLU A 284 23.57 -6.15 -14.15
CA GLU A 284 24.99 -5.77 -14.07
C GLU A 284 25.23 -4.51 -13.22
N ARG A 285 24.33 -3.52 -13.30
CA ARG A 285 24.42 -2.31 -12.46
C ARG A 285 24.14 -2.60 -11.00
N VAL A 286 23.13 -3.43 -10.70
CA VAL A 286 22.77 -3.78 -9.31
C VAL A 286 23.84 -4.70 -8.70
N PHE A 287 24.44 -5.59 -9.48
CA PHE A 287 25.45 -6.54 -9.01
C PHE A 287 26.76 -6.38 -9.80
N PRO A 288 27.50 -5.27 -9.61
CA PRO A 288 28.69 -4.96 -10.41
C PRO A 288 29.83 -5.97 -10.23
N ASN A 289 29.85 -6.71 -9.11
CA ASN A 289 30.82 -7.77 -8.84
C ASN A 289 30.21 -9.18 -8.98
N GLY A 290 29.07 -9.29 -9.66
CA GLY A 290 28.35 -10.55 -9.86
C GLY A 290 27.38 -10.90 -8.71
N ARG A 291 26.51 -11.89 -8.97
CA ARG A 291 25.46 -12.37 -8.02
C ARG A 291 25.99 -12.81 -6.67
N GLY A 292 27.21 -13.35 -6.66
CA GLY A 292 27.90 -13.82 -5.47
C GLY A 292 28.26 -12.73 -4.44
N SER A 293 27.88 -11.47 -4.71
CA SER A 293 28.29 -10.29 -3.94
C SER A 293 27.08 -9.43 -3.55
N PRO A 294 27.20 -8.62 -2.47
CA PRO A 294 26.14 -7.68 -2.10
C PRO A 294 25.77 -6.73 -3.24
N PRO A 295 24.49 -6.37 -3.39
CA PRO A 295 24.06 -5.43 -4.42
C PRO A 295 24.57 -4.00 -4.13
N ASP A 296 24.73 -3.20 -5.17
CA ASP A 296 24.86 -1.76 -5.05
C ASP A 296 23.48 -1.16 -4.70
N ALA A 297 23.36 -0.62 -3.49
CA ALA A 297 22.11 -0.09 -2.98
C ALA A 297 21.56 1.10 -3.80
N SER A 298 22.45 1.93 -4.36
CA SER A 298 22.01 3.08 -5.16
C SER A 298 21.53 2.64 -6.53
N ALA A 299 22.23 1.71 -7.19
CA ALA A 299 21.80 1.12 -8.44
C ALA A 299 20.48 0.34 -8.29
N LEU A 300 20.30 -0.37 -7.17
CA LEU A 300 19.04 -1.03 -6.84
C LEU A 300 17.91 -0.02 -6.69
N TYR A 301 18.11 1.03 -5.89
CA TYR A 301 17.12 2.10 -5.76
C TYR A 301 16.78 2.74 -7.11
N ASP A 302 17.79 3.09 -7.92
CA ASP A 302 17.60 3.74 -9.21
C ASP A 302 16.81 2.85 -10.17
N ALA A 303 17.11 1.54 -10.20
CA ALA A 303 16.36 0.58 -11.01
C ALA A 303 14.89 0.50 -10.59
N LEU A 304 14.61 0.37 -9.29
CA LEU A 304 13.25 0.25 -8.77
C LEU A 304 12.46 1.56 -8.91
N SER A 305 13.08 2.69 -8.57
CA SER A 305 12.49 4.01 -8.69
C SER A 305 12.18 4.33 -10.16
N SER A 306 13.13 4.07 -11.07
CA SER A 306 12.91 4.25 -12.51
C SER A 306 11.77 3.37 -13.01
N ALA A 307 11.69 2.11 -12.58
CA ALA A 307 10.59 1.22 -12.94
C ALA A 307 9.23 1.75 -12.43
N LYS A 308 9.17 2.25 -11.20
CA LYS A 308 7.96 2.81 -10.58
C LYS A 308 7.42 4.03 -11.35
N PHE A 309 8.32 4.90 -11.79
CA PHE A 309 8.00 6.18 -12.43
C PHE A 309 8.18 6.16 -13.96
N ASP A 310 8.35 5.01 -14.61
CA ASP A 310 8.61 4.94 -16.06
C ASP A 310 7.38 5.40 -16.86
N PRO A 311 7.41 6.60 -17.49
CA PRO A 311 6.25 7.11 -18.22
C PRO A 311 5.86 6.21 -19.40
N ARG A 312 6.81 5.47 -19.97
CA ARG A 312 6.54 4.52 -21.07
C ARG A 312 5.70 3.36 -20.56
N TYR A 313 6.07 2.78 -19.42
CA TYR A 313 5.28 1.72 -18.81
C TYR A 313 3.86 2.20 -18.50
N TRP A 314 3.73 3.36 -17.84
CA TRP A 314 2.41 3.92 -17.56
C TRP A 314 1.59 4.16 -18.83
N SER A 315 2.22 4.61 -19.92
CA SER A 315 1.52 4.81 -21.21
C SER A 315 0.97 3.52 -21.83
N THR A 316 1.53 2.35 -21.48
CA THR A 316 1.02 1.04 -21.95
C THR A 316 -0.21 0.54 -21.19
N LEU A 317 -0.45 1.07 -19.99
CA LEU A 317 -1.57 0.66 -19.15
C LEU A 317 -2.89 1.21 -19.69
N SER A 318 -3.99 0.50 -19.48
CA SER A 318 -5.32 1.08 -19.69
C SER A 318 -5.60 2.18 -18.67
N VAL A 319 -6.63 3.02 -18.91
CA VAL A 319 -7.07 4.00 -17.90
C VAL A 319 -7.50 3.27 -16.63
N SER A 320 -8.31 2.21 -16.74
CA SER A 320 -8.75 1.40 -15.60
C SER A 320 -7.57 0.83 -14.78
N ASP A 321 -6.53 0.31 -15.45
CA ASP A 321 -5.32 -0.16 -14.77
C ASP A 321 -4.61 0.98 -14.02
N CYS A 322 -4.47 2.16 -14.64
CA CYS A 322 -3.91 3.32 -13.96
C CYS A 322 -4.69 3.68 -12.69
N LEU A 323 -6.03 3.59 -12.73
CA LEU A 323 -6.91 3.94 -11.60
C LEU A 323 -6.86 2.89 -10.48
N ARG A 324 -6.71 1.60 -10.78
CA ARG A 324 -6.75 0.54 -9.73
C ARG A 324 -5.41 0.26 -9.05
N ILE A 325 -4.27 0.51 -9.72
CA ILE A 325 -2.92 0.14 -9.22
C ILE A 325 -2.65 0.55 -7.78
N ASP A 326 -2.90 1.82 -7.45
CA ASP A 326 -2.75 2.37 -6.09
C ASP A 326 -4.05 3.06 -5.70
N TYR A 327 -5.14 2.29 -5.69
CA TYR A 327 -6.45 2.71 -5.21
C TYR A 327 -6.58 2.50 -3.70
N LYS A 328 -7.19 3.47 -3.02
CA LYS A 328 -7.53 3.35 -1.60
C LYS A 328 -8.92 3.91 -1.32
N ARG A 329 -9.76 3.09 -0.68
CA ARG A 329 -11.08 3.48 -0.21
C ARG A 329 -11.05 3.88 1.27
N PHE A 330 -11.79 4.92 1.60
CA PHE A 330 -11.95 5.44 2.95
C PHE A 330 -13.45 5.51 3.25
N GLU A 331 -13.89 4.81 4.30
CA GLU A 331 -15.28 4.87 4.76
C GLU A 331 -15.51 6.13 5.59
N VAL A 332 -16.66 6.78 5.42
CA VAL A 332 -17.06 7.93 6.24
C VAL A 332 -17.83 7.43 7.45
N SER A 333 -17.30 7.67 8.65
CA SER A 333 -17.94 7.25 9.88
C SER A 333 -19.30 7.94 10.06
N SER A 334 -20.37 7.16 9.94
CA SER A 334 -21.71 7.60 10.35
C SER A 334 -21.76 7.59 11.88
N ASN A 335 -21.90 8.76 12.51
CA ASN A 335 -22.05 8.87 13.97
C ASN A 335 -23.45 8.41 14.42
N SER A 336 -23.85 7.19 14.09
CA SER A 336 -25.20 6.66 14.30
C SER A 336 -25.48 6.20 15.73
N SER A 337 -24.66 6.58 16.71
CA SER A 337 -24.92 6.26 18.11
C SER A 337 -26.00 7.20 18.69
N ASN A 338 -27.25 6.73 18.65
CA ASN A 338 -28.37 7.13 19.53
C ASN A 338 -29.21 8.39 19.23
N SER A 339 -29.15 9.00 18.04
CA SER A 339 -30.12 10.06 17.70
C SER A 339 -30.97 9.68 16.49
N SER A 340 -32.27 9.58 16.70
CA SER A 340 -33.30 9.27 15.70
C SER A 340 -33.49 10.36 14.63
N ASN A 341 -32.60 11.35 14.55
CA ASN A 341 -32.60 12.38 13.52
C ASN A 341 -31.50 12.04 12.50
N SER A 342 -31.90 11.32 11.46
CA SER A 342 -31.05 10.85 10.38
C SER A 342 -30.59 11.99 9.48
N SER A 343 -29.55 12.72 9.86
CA SER A 343 -28.77 13.45 8.86
C SER A 343 -27.83 12.48 8.18
N SER A 344 -28.15 12.10 6.94
CA SER A 344 -27.28 11.27 6.10
C SER A 344 -25.99 12.03 5.82
N SER A 345 -24.84 11.37 5.99
CA SER A 345 -23.58 11.93 5.50
C SER A 345 -23.68 12.20 3.99
N LEU A 346 -22.98 13.24 3.52
CA LEU A 346 -22.95 13.62 2.11
C LEU A 346 -22.48 12.46 1.23
N VAL A 347 -21.53 11.67 1.72
CA VAL A 347 -21.02 10.47 1.04
C VAL A 347 -20.81 9.33 2.01
N SER A 348 -21.01 8.09 1.55
CA SER A 348 -20.70 6.88 2.33
C SER A 348 -19.20 6.60 2.38
N ALA A 349 -18.50 6.82 1.27
CA ALA A 349 -17.07 6.62 1.17
C ALA A 349 -16.40 7.56 0.15
N ILE A 350 -15.08 7.61 0.25
CA ILE A 350 -14.22 8.32 -0.69
C ILE A 350 -13.17 7.34 -1.21
N GLY A 351 -13.12 7.12 -2.53
CA GLY A 351 -12.08 6.34 -3.19
C GLY A 351 -11.02 7.25 -3.80
N ILE A 352 -9.73 7.02 -3.57
CA ILE A 352 -8.65 7.84 -4.14
C ILE A 352 -7.54 6.98 -4.75
N SER A 353 -7.28 7.21 -6.03
CA SER A 353 -6.21 6.56 -6.78
C SER A 353 -5.00 7.46 -6.90
N SER A 354 -3.79 6.94 -6.69
CA SER A 354 -2.56 7.66 -7.01
C SER A 354 -2.02 7.20 -8.35
N VAL A 355 -1.83 8.12 -9.29
CA VAL A 355 -1.37 7.85 -10.65
C VAL A 355 -0.04 8.56 -10.86
N LEU A 356 1.00 7.87 -11.32
CA LEU A 356 2.37 8.41 -11.43
C LEU A 356 2.69 8.96 -12.84
N VAL A 357 1.68 9.55 -13.47
CA VAL A 357 1.80 10.34 -14.71
C VAL A 357 1.06 11.66 -14.55
N GLY A 358 1.35 12.63 -15.43
CA GLY A 358 0.78 13.97 -15.35
C GLY A 358 -0.73 13.98 -15.59
N MET A 359 -1.43 14.97 -15.03
CA MET A 359 -2.87 15.14 -15.28
C MET A 359 -3.16 15.29 -16.76
N ASP A 360 -2.42 16.17 -17.46
CA ASP A 360 -2.62 16.41 -18.89
C ASP A 360 -2.39 15.14 -19.72
N THR A 361 -1.36 14.34 -19.36
CA THR A 361 -1.10 13.04 -19.99
C THR A 361 -2.25 12.04 -19.78
N MET A 362 -2.89 12.03 -18.61
CA MET A 362 -4.06 11.19 -18.36
C MET A 362 -5.28 11.65 -19.13
N LEU A 363 -5.56 12.96 -19.11
CA LEU A 363 -6.71 13.55 -19.79
C LEU A 363 -6.62 13.43 -21.32
N ALA A 364 -5.41 13.41 -21.86
CA ALA A 364 -5.16 13.25 -23.29
C ALA A 364 -5.31 11.81 -23.81
N ARG A 365 -5.57 10.82 -22.94
CA ARG A 365 -5.79 9.44 -23.36
C ARG A 365 -7.10 9.32 -24.11
N GLU A 366 -7.09 8.52 -25.17
CA GLU A 366 -8.29 8.12 -25.89
C GLU A 366 -9.28 7.48 -24.90
N ASP A 367 -10.56 7.84 -25.04
CA ASP A 367 -11.66 7.33 -24.22
C ASP A 367 -11.53 7.56 -22.70
N PHE A 368 -10.64 8.45 -22.23
CA PHE A 368 -10.42 8.68 -20.80
C PHE A 368 -11.71 8.91 -20.00
N ILE A 369 -12.61 9.76 -20.49
CA ILE A 369 -13.87 10.09 -19.82
C ILE A 369 -14.81 8.87 -19.74
N ARG A 370 -14.88 8.08 -20.81
CA ARG A 370 -15.70 6.86 -20.86
C ARG A 370 -15.18 5.82 -19.87
N ASP A 371 -13.88 5.59 -19.87
CA ASP A 371 -13.24 4.59 -19.01
C ASP A 371 -13.27 5.01 -17.53
N LEU A 372 -13.05 6.30 -17.24
CA LEU A 372 -13.22 6.87 -15.90
C LEU A 372 -14.67 6.72 -15.41
N SER A 373 -15.65 7.06 -16.25
CA SER A 373 -17.07 6.89 -15.92
C SER A 373 -17.41 5.43 -15.62
N THR A 374 -16.96 4.51 -16.47
CA THR A 374 -17.16 3.07 -16.29
C THR A 374 -16.53 2.61 -14.97
N TYR A 375 -15.31 3.06 -14.67
CA TYR A 375 -14.63 2.72 -13.43
C TYR A 375 -15.36 3.25 -12.18
N VAL A 376 -15.72 4.54 -12.19
CA VAL A 376 -16.44 5.20 -11.08
C VAL A 376 -17.80 4.54 -10.84
N THR A 377 -18.57 4.29 -11.89
CA THR A 377 -19.93 3.72 -11.75
C THR A 377 -19.93 2.22 -11.41
N SER A 378 -18.89 1.46 -11.79
CA SER A 378 -18.77 0.04 -11.45
C SER A 378 -18.13 -0.21 -10.07
N SER A 379 -17.23 0.68 -9.63
CA SER A 379 -16.44 0.48 -8.41
C SER A 379 -17.01 1.19 -7.18
N LEU A 380 -17.95 2.12 -7.37
CA LEU A 380 -18.48 2.97 -6.32
C LEU A 380 -20.00 2.95 -6.28
N SER A 381 -20.55 3.18 -5.09
CA SER A 381 -21.98 3.44 -4.96
C SER A 381 -22.33 4.83 -5.49
N SER A 382 -23.60 5.08 -5.80
CA SER A 382 -24.06 6.38 -6.30
C SER A 382 -23.82 7.55 -5.34
N SER A 383 -23.63 7.26 -4.04
CA SER A 383 -23.36 8.22 -2.97
C SER A 383 -21.87 8.31 -2.59
N ASP A 384 -20.95 7.80 -3.40
CA ASP A 384 -19.52 7.88 -3.12
C ASP A 384 -18.84 8.98 -3.96
N LEU A 385 -17.73 9.50 -3.43
CA LEU A 385 -16.85 10.41 -4.16
C LEU A 385 -15.60 9.65 -4.65
N TYR A 386 -15.20 9.90 -5.89
CA TYR A 386 -13.94 9.44 -6.44
C TYR A 386 -12.92 10.58 -6.54
N GLY A 387 -11.66 10.26 -6.27
CA GLY A 387 -10.50 11.11 -6.49
C GLY A 387 -9.41 10.40 -7.31
N MET A 388 -8.78 11.11 -8.23
CA MET A 388 -7.55 10.69 -8.89
C MET A 388 -6.46 11.74 -8.62
N MET A 389 -5.38 11.33 -7.97
CA MET A 389 -4.22 12.17 -7.69
C MET A 389 -3.07 11.83 -8.63
N THR A 390 -2.64 12.78 -9.43
CA THR A 390 -1.49 12.60 -10.31
C THR A 390 -0.20 13.07 -9.65
N LEU A 391 0.94 12.48 -10.05
CA LEU A 391 2.27 12.90 -9.64
C LEU A 391 3.26 12.80 -10.80
N THR A 392 3.95 13.89 -11.06
CA THR A 392 5.16 13.94 -11.89
C THR A 392 6.24 14.76 -11.20
N PHE A 393 7.45 14.76 -11.75
CA PHE A 393 8.54 15.58 -11.27
C PHE A 393 9.00 16.52 -12.37
N ARG A 394 9.20 17.81 -12.06
CA ARG A 394 9.72 18.77 -13.04
C ARG A 394 11.18 18.48 -13.33
N GLU A 395 11.52 18.46 -14.61
CA GLU A 395 12.91 18.48 -15.05
C GLU A 395 13.59 19.81 -14.64
N GLY A 396 14.87 19.74 -14.24
CA GLY A 396 15.71 20.91 -13.96
C GLY A 396 15.62 21.52 -12.55
N ASP A 397 14.46 21.47 -11.88
CA ASP A 397 14.27 22.07 -10.54
C ASP A 397 14.52 21.08 -9.39
N GLY A 398 15.57 20.25 -9.52
CA GLY A 398 15.87 19.20 -8.53
C GLY A 398 14.76 18.14 -8.38
N GLY A 399 13.90 17.99 -9.38
CA GLY A 399 12.79 17.03 -9.34
C GLY A 399 11.66 17.46 -8.40
N SER A 400 11.31 18.75 -8.36
CA SER A 400 10.15 19.22 -7.60
C SER A 400 8.86 18.49 -8.02
N PRO A 401 8.06 17.95 -7.07
CA PRO A 401 6.84 17.22 -7.40
C PRO A 401 5.75 18.16 -7.91
N VAL A 402 5.05 17.74 -8.96
CA VAL A 402 3.85 18.38 -9.51
C VAL A 402 2.69 17.44 -9.32
N ARG A 403 1.60 17.95 -8.73
CA ARG A 403 0.40 17.16 -8.46
C ARG A 403 -0.83 17.80 -9.08
N GLY A 404 -1.71 16.95 -9.58
CA GLY A 404 -3.09 17.28 -9.90
C GLY A 404 -4.03 16.46 -9.06
N LEU A 405 -5.25 16.96 -8.89
CA LEU A 405 -6.36 16.23 -8.30
C LEU A 405 -7.55 16.31 -9.26
N LEU A 406 -8.17 15.19 -9.55
CA LEU A 406 -9.46 15.12 -10.23
C LEU A 406 -10.47 14.55 -9.24
N LEU A 407 -11.64 15.19 -9.13
CA LEU A 407 -12.79 14.66 -8.42
C LEU A 407 -13.85 14.19 -9.42
N ALA A 408 -14.47 13.05 -9.16
CA ALA A 408 -15.58 12.53 -9.96
C ALA A 408 -16.65 11.86 -9.10
N GLY A 409 -17.89 11.83 -9.59
CA GLY A 409 -19.00 11.16 -8.92
C GLY A 409 -20.29 11.25 -9.74
N ALA A 410 -21.24 10.35 -9.48
CA ALA A 410 -22.53 10.33 -10.17
C ALA A 410 -23.40 11.56 -9.83
N ASP A 411 -23.32 12.05 -8.58
CA ASP A 411 -24.04 13.23 -8.13
C ASP A 411 -23.18 14.50 -8.27
N ALA A 412 -23.58 15.37 -9.19
CA ALA A 412 -22.91 16.65 -9.41
C ALA A 412 -22.92 17.56 -8.19
N SER A 413 -23.94 17.50 -7.33
CA SER A 413 -24.04 18.32 -6.13
C SER A 413 -22.96 17.95 -5.11
N ILE A 414 -22.69 16.66 -4.94
CA ILE A 414 -21.61 16.15 -4.11
C ILE A 414 -20.26 16.65 -4.64
N VAL A 415 -19.97 16.43 -5.93
CA VAL A 415 -18.70 16.83 -6.54
C VAL A 415 -18.47 18.33 -6.43
N ASN A 416 -19.52 19.14 -6.65
CA ASN A 416 -19.46 20.60 -6.49
C ASN A 416 -19.19 21.03 -5.05
N SER A 417 -19.87 20.41 -4.06
CA SER A 417 -19.64 20.71 -2.64
C SER A 417 -18.17 20.50 -2.24
N PHE A 418 -17.57 19.39 -2.67
CA PHE A 418 -16.15 19.12 -2.41
C PHE A 418 -15.20 20.04 -3.18
N ALA A 419 -15.53 20.39 -4.43
CA ALA A 419 -14.76 21.35 -5.22
C ALA A 419 -14.73 22.73 -4.55
N ASP A 420 -15.90 23.25 -4.17
CA ASP A 420 -16.04 24.52 -3.47
C ASP A 420 -15.30 24.52 -2.15
N PHE A 421 -15.38 23.43 -1.39
CA PHE A 421 -14.63 23.26 -0.15
C PHE A 421 -13.11 23.32 -0.38
N LEU A 422 -12.58 22.62 -1.39
CA LEU A 422 -11.15 22.60 -1.67
C LEU A 422 -10.58 23.97 -2.04
N VAL A 423 -11.37 24.79 -2.75
CA VAL A 423 -10.95 26.12 -3.23
C VAL A 423 -11.14 27.18 -2.14
N ASN A 424 -12.27 27.16 -1.42
CA ASN A 424 -12.69 28.28 -0.59
C ASN A 424 -12.49 28.07 0.93
N SER A 425 -12.27 26.82 1.39
CA SER A 425 -12.15 26.53 2.82
C SER A 425 -10.75 26.79 3.37
N ALA A 426 -10.70 27.44 4.54
CA ALA A 426 -9.45 27.61 5.28
C ALA A 426 -8.80 26.26 5.67
N ASP A 427 -9.59 25.21 5.84
CA ASP A 427 -9.09 23.89 6.22
C ASP A 427 -8.38 23.15 5.08
N ALA A 428 -8.68 23.52 3.83
CA ALA A 428 -8.06 22.98 2.62
C ALA A 428 -6.99 23.92 2.03
N ALA A 429 -6.92 25.18 2.47
CA ALA A 429 -6.04 26.21 1.91
C ALA A 429 -4.55 25.80 1.85
N PHE A 430 -4.08 24.92 2.74
CA PHE A 430 -2.68 24.45 2.72
C PHE A 430 -2.36 23.53 1.53
N LEU A 431 -3.37 22.99 0.83
CA LEU A 431 -3.21 22.21 -0.39
C LEU A 431 -2.96 23.11 -1.61
N ASP A 432 -3.35 24.38 -1.54
CA ASP A 432 -3.20 25.37 -2.61
C ASP A 432 -3.84 24.89 -3.92
N MET A 433 -5.12 24.52 -3.85
CA MET A 433 -5.87 23.99 -4.99
C MET A 433 -6.35 25.12 -5.90
N CYS A 434 -6.08 24.99 -7.20
CA CYS A 434 -6.61 25.84 -8.24
C CYS A 434 -7.38 24.98 -9.23
N GLU A 435 -8.67 25.24 -9.40
CA GLU A 435 -9.45 24.58 -10.45
C GLU A 435 -8.90 24.95 -11.83
N VAL A 436 -8.92 23.98 -12.74
CA VAL A 436 -8.45 24.12 -14.12
C VAL A 436 -9.60 23.77 -15.04
N GLU A 437 -9.95 24.68 -15.95
CA GLU A 437 -10.95 24.39 -16.98
C GLU A 437 -10.40 23.33 -17.94
N PHE A 438 -11.25 22.38 -18.28
CA PHE A 438 -10.92 21.33 -19.23
C PHE A 438 -10.74 21.96 -20.63
N GLY A 439 -9.51 21.93 -21.16
CA GLY A 439 -9.21 22.38 -22.53
C GLY A 439 -8.68 23.82 -22.71
N ASP A 440 -8.15 24.45 -21.67
CA ASP A 440 -7.71 25.86 -21.72
C ASP A 440 -6.29 26.11 -22.29
N GLU A 441 -5.50 25.08 -22.63
CA GLU A 441 -4.18 25.28 -23.25
C GLU A 441 -4.28 25.16 -24.80
N GLU A 442 -4.49 26.32 -25.44
CA GLU A 442 -4.21 26.67 -26.86
C GLU A 442 -4.76 25.77 -28.01
N GLY A 443 -5.52 24.72 -27.73
CA GLY A 443 -5.86 23.67 -28.73
C GLY A 443 -7.35 23.39 -28.96
N GLY A 444 -8.25 24.31 -28.65
CA GLY A 444 -9.68 24.19 -28.98
C GLY A 444 -10.54 23.72 -27.79
N ARG A 445 -11.40 24.62 -27.31
CA ARG A 445 -12.39 24.34 -26.27
C ARG A 445 -13.36 23.24 -26.74
N VAL A 446 -13.38 22.11 -26.05
CA VAL A 446 -14.58 21.27 -25.96
C VAL A 446 -15.16 21.54 -24.58
N PRO A 447 -16.20 22.37 -24.45
CA PRO A 447 -16.91 22.53 -23.19
C PRO A 447 -17.40 21.14 -22.77
N LEU A 448 -16.93 20.62 -21.63
CA LEU A 448 -17.58 19.47 -21.01
C LEU A 448 -18.98 19.96 -20.60
N GLY A 449 -19.97 19.61 -21.42
CA GLY A 449 -21.30 20.18 -21.34
C GLY A 449 -21.89 20.03 -19.94
N THR A 450 -22.08 21.15 -19.25
CA THR A 450 -23.18 21.27 -18.29
C THR A 450 -24.48 21.27 -19.09
N SER A 451 -24.88 20.12 -19.62
CA SER A 451 -26.09 20.02 -20.43
C SER A 451 -27.32 19.96 -19.52
N ALA A 452 -27.78 21.13 -19.08
CA ALA A 452 -29.16 21.37 -18.67
C ALA A 452 -30.06 21.75 -19.88
N GLY A 453 -29.61 21.51 -21.12
CA GLY A 453 -30.30 21.91 -22.34
C GLY A 453 -30.96 20.73 -23.06
N SER A 454 -32.29 20.73 -23.09
CA SER A 454 -33.11 19.82 -23.88
C SER A 454 -32.97 20.06 -25.39
N GLY A 455 -32.68 19.01 -26.16
CA GLY A 455 -33.08 18.92 -27.57
C GLY A 455 -31.95 19.01 -28.60
N GLY A 456 -31.38 17.87 -28.94
CA GLY A 456 -30.52 17.69 -30.11
C GLY A 456 -29.92 16.28 -30.14
N ASP A 457 -30.35 15.46 -31.09
CA ASP A 457 -30.03 14.02 -31.25
C ASP A 457 -28.59 13.74 -31.71
N VAL A 458 -27.60 14.32 -31.03
CA VAL A 458 -26.28 13.70 -30.98
C VAL A 458 -26.35 12.75 -29.79
N GLU A 459 -26.06 11.46 -29.99
CA GLU A 459 -25.78 10.53 -28.89
C GLU A 459 -24.47 10.97 -28.21
N ASP A 460 -24.53 12.15 -27.57
CA ASP A 460 -23.56 12.64 -26.62
C ASP A 460 -23.56 11.59 -25.52
N VAL A 461 -22.45 10.87 -25.42
CA VAL A 461 -22.17 9.91 -24.35
C VAL A 461 -22.11 10.72 -23.07
N ASN A 462 -23.29 11.02 -22.52
CA ASN A 462 -23.46 11.71 -21.28
C ASN A 462 -22.89 10.76 -20.23
N ALA A 463 -21.64 10.98 -19.83
CA ALA A 463 -20.85 10.03 -19.06
C ALA A 463 -21.43 9.76 -17.66
N GLY A 464 -22.60 10.31 -17.32
CA GLY A 464 -23.34 10.01 -16.09
C GLY A 464 -22.60 10.43 -14.82
N ILE A 465 -21.47 11.13 -14.95
CA ILE A 465 -20.63 11.57 -13.84
C ILE A 465 -20.26 13.05 -13.99
N ALA A 466 -20.21 13.77 -12.87
CA ALA A 466 -19.61 15.08 -12.78
C ALA A 466 -18.11 14.97 -12.53
N ILE A 467 -17.32 15.84 -13.15
CA ILE A 467 -15.85 15.85 -13.04
C ILE A 467 -15.37 17.28 -12.72
N ARG A 468 -14.38 17.41 -11.83
CA ARG A 468 -13.67 18.66 -11.51
C ARG A 468 -12.18 18.39 -11.46
N VAL A 469 -11.37 19.26 -12.06
CA VAL A 469 -9.91 19.07 -12.17
C VAL A 469 -9.18 20.23 -11.51
N PHE A 470 -8.16 19.91 -10.75
CA PHE A 470 -7.39 20.87 -9.96
C PHE A 470 -5.89 20.68 -10.21
N ARG A 471 -5.20 21.81 -10.29
CA ARG A 471 -3.76 21.89 -10.07
C ARG A 471 -3.52 22.09 -8.57
N GLN A 472 -2.64 21.28 -7.99
CA GLN A 472 -2.30 21.36 -6.58
C GLN A 472 -0.96 22.07 -6.39
N GLY A 473 -0.99 23.32 -5.93
CA GLY A 473 0.19 24.16 -5.73
C GLY A 473 1.14 23.60 -4.67
N ASN A 474 0.61 22.94 -3.64
CA ASN A 474 1.42 22.20 -2.68
C ASN A 474 1.74 20.78 -3.20
N GLY A 475 2.79 20.65 -4.01
CA GLY A 475 3.24 19.35 -4.54
C GLY A 475 3.65 18.30 -3.49
N LYS A 476 3.79 18.68 -2.21
CA LYS A 476 4.06 17.75 -1.10
C LYS A 476 2.80 17.12 -0.50
N GLY A 477 1.61 17.63 -0.84
CA GLY A 477 0.34 17.06 -0.39
C GLY A 477 0.02 15.77 -1.14
N SER A 478 0.27 14.62 -0.52
CA SER A 478 -0.11 13.30 -1.03
C SER A 478 -1.54 12.92 -0.63
N ARG A 479 -2.01 11.75 -1.06
CA ARG A 479 -3.24 11.11 -0.59
C ARG A 479 -3.33 11.06 0.95
N LYS A 480 -2.20 10.89 1.66
CA LYS A 480 -2.16 10.88 3.13
C LYS A 480 -2.57 12.23 3.76
N GLN A 481 -2.46 13.35 3.03
CA GLN A 481 -2.92 14.68 3.45
C GLN A 481 -4.28 15.06 2.85
N VAL A 482 -4.56 14.67 1.60
CA VAL A 482 -5.82 15.00 0.92
C VAL A 482 -6.99 14.21 1.50
N ALA A 483 -6.86 12.90 1.71
CA ALA A 483 -7.99 12.08 2.17
C ALA A 483 -8.56 12.55 3.52
N PRO A 484 -7.76 12.86 4.57
CA PRO A 484 -8.31 13.40 5.82
C PRO A 484 -9.00 14.76 5.68
N VAL A 485 -8.61 15.59 4.70
CA VAL A 485 -9.26 16.87 4.42
C VAL A 485 -10.66 16.63 3.85
N LEU A 486 -10.78 15.72 2.88
CA LEU A 486 -12.07 15.34 2.29
C LEU A 486 -12.98 14.63 3.31
N LEU A 487 -12.45 13.69 4.09
CA LEU A 487 -13.22 12.97 5.12
C LEU A 487 -13.80 13.93 6.19
N ARG A 488 -13.05 14.97 6.58
CA ARG A 488 -13.55 15.99 7.51
C ARG A 488 -14.68 16.81 6.92
N HIS A 489 -14.65 17.11 5.62
CA HIS A 489 -15.77 17.78 4.92
C HIS A 489 -17.02 16.87 4.91
N ALA A 490 -16.85 15.61 4.50
CA ALA A 490 -17.92 14.62 4.48
C ALA A 490 -18.62 14.45 5.84
N ALA A 491 -17.86 14.54 6.94
CA ALA A 491 -18.39 14.44 8.29
C ALA A 491 -19.14 15.69 8.76
N ARG A 492 -18.78 16.89 8.27
CA ARG A 492 -19.35 18.17 8.72
C ARG A 492 -20.67 18.52 8.04
N ASP A 493 -20.83 18.20 6.77
CA ASP A 493 -22.01 18.56 5.98
C ASP A 493 -23.29 17.82 6.43
N SER A 494 -23.16 16.85 7.35
CA SER A 494 -24.28 16.23 8.06
C SER A 494 -24.99 17.15 9.07
N ARG A 495 -24.55 18.40 9.24
CA ARG A 495 -25.07 19.32 10.27
C ARG A 495 -25.69 20.61 9.74
N LEU A 496 -25.65 20.83 8.43
CA LEU A 496 -26.36 21.94 7.76
C LEU A 496 -27.68 21.40 7.21
#